data_AF-A0A1E4LCK9-F1
#
_entry.id   AF-A0A1E4LCK9-F1
#
_cell.length_a   1.000
_cell.length_b   1.000
_cell.length_c   1.000
_cell.angle_alpha   90.00
_cell.angle_beta   90.00
_cell.angle_gamma   90.00
#
_symmetry.space_group_name_H-M   'P 1'
#
loop_
_entity.id
_entity.type
_entity.pdbx_description
1 polymer ?
#
loop_
_entity_poly.entity_id
_entity_poly.type
_entity_poly.pdbx_seq_one_letter_code
_entity_poly.pdbx_strand_id
1 'polypeptide(L)'
;MIKRTIGSIVVSTAIVLVGLPTMSFSQQSVRNFDKVRVEGRGAMTAKGDGQAIVRGDGRISAEGRGTVIVHADRRDDIEVSGFGFKRQNGNNYYFEGRGKVAVKGTNVSIDITGDVDGLRAAGKGSARLIGKGHYKTKSAHGDWFGKGIDVTYGR
;
A
#
# COMPACT_ATOMS: atom_id res chain seq x y z
N MET A 1 -36.17 69.92 7.03
CA MET A 1 -35.33 68.80 6.57
C MET A 1 -34.63 69.22 5.29
N ILE A 2 -33.35 69.59 5.35
CA ILE A 2 -32.56 70.15 4.24
C ILE A 2 -31.41 69.19 3.96
N LYS A 3 -31.33 68.67 2.73
CA LYS A 3 -30.30 67.71 2.30
C LYS A 3 -28.98 68.44 2.05
N ARG A 4 -27.91 67.97 2.70
CA ARG A 4 -26.51 68.36 2.49
C ARG A 4 -25.91 67.43 1.44
N THR A 5 -25.17 67.96 0.47
CA THR A 5 -24.28 67.15 -0.38
C THR A 5 -22.94 67.86 -0.48
N ILE A 6 -21.92 67.18 0.04
CA ILE A 6 -20.52 67.59 0.15
C ILE A 6 -19.79 67.07 -1.09
N GLY A 7 -19.14 67.95 -1.85
CA GLY A 7 -18.23 67.57 -2.93
C GLY A 7 -16.93 66.99 -2.38
N SER A 8 -16.55 65.80 -2.84
CA SER A 8 -15.32 65.12 -2.42
C SER A 8 -14.31 65.12 -3.55
N ILE A 9 -13.09 65.54 -3.21
CA ILE A 9 -11.91 65.68 -4.05
C ILE A 9 -11.40 64.29 -4.45
N VAL A 10 -11.10 64.11 -5.74
CA VAL A 10 -10.44 62.91 -6.29
C VAL A 10 -8.93 63.06 -6.07
N VAL A 11 -8.32 62.12 -5.34
CA VAL A 11 -6.86 61.94 -5.34
C VAL A 11 -6.57 60.54 -5.85
N SER A 12 -6.13 60.50 -7.11
CA SER A 12 -5.67 59.28 -7.78
C SER A 12 -4.31 58.88 -7.21
N THR A 13 -4.20 57.64 -6.73
CA THR A 13 -2.89 57.02 -6.46
C THR A 13 -2.83 55.73 -7.24
N ALA A 14 -1.98 55.70 -8.26
CA ALA A 14 -1.68 54.50 -9.04
C ALA A 14 -0.72 53.61 -8.25
N ILE A 15 -1.13 52.37 -7.97
CA ILE A 15 -0.26 51.34 -7.39
C ILE A 15 0.33 50.52 -8.53
N VAL A 16 1.65 50.57 -8.70
CA VAL A 16 2.40 49.71 -9.63
C VAL A 16 2.66 48.37 -8.94
N LEU A 17 2.02 47.31 -9.42
CA LEU A 17 2.24 45.94 -8.97
C LEU A 17 3.49 45.37 -9.66
N VAL A 18 4.58 45.21 -8.90
CA VAL A 18 5.78 44.48 -9.34
C VAL A 18 5.48 42.98 -9.24
N GLY A 19 5.47 42.29 -10.37
CA GLY A 19 5.25 40.84 -10.44
C GLY A 19 6.40 40.07 -9.81
N LEU A 20 6.13 39.35 -8.72
CA LEU A 20 7.04 38.33 -8.19
C LEU A 20 6.86 37.04 -8.98
N PRO A 21 7.94 36.35 -9.39
CA PRO A 21 7.81 35.03 -10.00
C PRO A 21 7.28 34.06 -8.94
N THR A 22 6.03 33.61 -9.10
CA THR A 22 5.47 32.55 -8.28
C THR A 22 6.26 31.27 -8.55
N MET A 23 7.02 30.79 -7.57
CA MET A 23 7.60 29.46 -7.62
C MET A 23 6.47 28.45 -7.81
N SER A 24 6.44 27.81 -8.98
CA SER A 24 5.53 26.71 -9.26
C SER A 24 5.82 25.59 -8.27
N PHE A 25 4.90 25.40 -7.31
CA PHE A 25 4.87 24.23 -6.46
C PHE A 25 4.73 23.02 -7.38
N SER A 26 5.76 22.19 -7.49
CA SER A 26 5.66 20.97 -8.28
C SER A 26 4.60 20.08 -7.63
N GLN A 27 3.48 19.96 -8.32
CA GLN A 27 2.35 19.14 -7.92
C GLN A 27 2.86 17.70 -7.77
N GLN A 28 3.01 17.23 -6.53
CA GLN A 28 3.28 15.84 -6.23
C GLN A 28 2.18 15.01 -6.89
N SER A 29 2.55 14.24 -7.91
CA SER A 29 1.64 13.28 -8.54
C SER A 29 1.06 12.37 -7.48
N VAL A 30 -0.21 12.61 -7.12
CA VAL A 30 -1.01 11.66 -6.37
C VAL A 30 -1.05 10.41 -7.23
N ARG A 31 -0.29 9.38 -6.83
CA ARG A 31 -0.33 8.08 -7.50
C ARG A 31 -1.73 7.53 -7.27
N ASN A 32 -2.61 7.70 -8.26
CA ASN A 32 -3.91 7.04 -8.28
C ASN A 32 -3.63 5.56 -8.53
N PHE A 33 -3.71 4.78 -7.46
CA PHE A 33 -3.77 3.34 -7.52
C PHE A 33 -5.23 2.92 -7.46
N ASP A 34 -5.57 1.83 -8.12
CA ASP A 34 -6.87 1.22 -7.94
C ASP A 34 -6.95 0.71 -6.49
N LYS A 35 -8.00 1.12 -5.78
CA LYS A 35 -8.24 0.73 -4.39
C LYS A 35 -9.47 -0.16 -4.34
N VAL A 36 -9.26 -1.39 -3.89
CA VAL A 36 -10.31 -2.37 -3.65
C VAL A 36 -10.49 -2.51 -2.15
N ARG A 37 -11.66 -2.07 -1.69
CA ARG A 37 -12.06 -2.20 -0.29
C ARG A 37 -13.00 -3.40 -0.17
N VAL A 38 -12.62 -4.37 0.64
CA VAL A 38 -13.42 -5.57 0.94
C VAL A 38 -13.84 -5.51 2.40
N GLU A 39 -15.14 -5.56 2.65
CA GLU A 39 -15.73 -5.48 3.99
C GLU A 39 -16.18 -6.88 4.45
N GLY A 40 -15.96 -7.22 5.73
CA GLY A 40 -16.27 -8.51 6.34
C GLY A 40 -15.03 -9.33 6.75
N ARG A 41 -15.20 -10.28 7.68
CA ARG A 41 -14.24 -11.34 7.99
C ARG A 41 -13.86 -12.07 6.69
N GLY A 42 -12.59 -12.08 6.31
CA GLY A 42 -12.21 -12.56 4.98
C GLY A 42 -10.77 -13.06 4.88
N ALA A 43 -10.60 -14.01 3.97
CA ALA A 43 -9.31 -14.40 3.45
C ALA A 43 -9.10 -13.76 2.07
N MET A 44 -7.86 -13.37 1.79
CA MET A 44 -7.38 -13.00 0.47
C MET A 44 -6.51 -14.12 -0.08
N THR A 45 -6.62 -14.37 -1.38
CA THR A 45 -5.66 -15.16 -2.14
C THR A 45 -5.13 -14.32 -3.31
N ALA A 46 -3.85 -14.42 -3.63
CA ALA A 46 -3.29 -13.81 -4.84
C ALA A 46 -2.24 -14.73 -5.48
N LYS A 47 -2.11 -14.67 -6.80
CA LYS A 47 -1.11 -15.40 -7.59
C LYS A 47 -0.63 -14.52 -8.73
N GLY A 48 0.68 -14.43 -8.96
CA GLY A 48 1.23 -13.66 -10.06
C GLY A 48 2.69 -13.28 -9.90
N ASP A 49 3.18 -12.49 -10.86
CA ASP A 49 4.55 -12.01 -10.92
C ASP A 49 4.61 -10.55 -10.45
N GLY A 50 5.54 -10.25 -9.56
CA GLY A 50 5.83 -8.89 -9.14
C GLY A 50 6.07 -8.77 -7.64
N GLN A 51 5.42 -7.78 -7.02
CA GLN A 51 5.58 -7.50 -5.59
C GLN A 51 4.23 -7.55 -4.86
N ALA A 52 4.19 -8.22 -3.72
CA ALA A 52 3.06 -8.22 -2.81
C ALA A 52 3.51 -7.77 -1.41
N ILE A 53 2.95 -6.66 -0.93
CA ILE A 53 3.19 -6.14 0.42
C ILE A 53 1.92 -6.35 1.25
N VAL A 54 1.94 -7.31 2.16
CA VAL A 54 0.78 -7.67 3.00
C VAL A 54 1.04 -7.21 4.43
N ARG A 55 0.04 -6.55 5.02
CA ARG A 55 0.05 -6.14 6.43
C ARG A 55 -1.24 -6.56 7.10
N GLY A 56 -1.16 -7.12 8.31
CA GLY A 56 -2.36 -7.43 9.07
C GLY A 56 -2.16 -8.36 10.26
N ASP A 57 -3.29 -8.63 10.89
CA ASP A 57 -3.43 -9.59 11.97
C ASP A 57 -3.96 -10.92 11.43
N GLY A 58 -3.49 -12.02 12.00
CA GLY A 58 -3.92 -13.37 11.67
C GLY A 58 -2.83 -14.20 11.01
N ARG A 59 -3.18 -15.03 10.03
CA ARG A 59 -2.25 -15.94 9.33
C ARG A 59 -2.00 -15.47 7.92
N ILE A 60 -0.74 -15.25 7.58
CA ILE A 60 -0.28 -14.94 6.22
C ILE A 60 0.62 -16.08 5.77
N SER A 61 0.39 -16.64 4.58
CA SER A 61 1.26 -17.63 3.98
C SER A 61 1.55 -17.29 2.53
N ALA A 62 2.81 -17.39 2.13
CA ALA A 62 3.25 -17.18 0.76
C ALA A 62 4.06 -18.37 0.27
N GLU A 63 3.82 -18.77 -0.98
CA GLU A 63 4.53 -19.80 -1.71
C GLU A 63 4.94 -19.24 -3.06
N GLY A 64 6.15 -19.58 -3.51
CA GLY A 64 6.65 -19.16 -4.80
C GLY A 64 8.17 -19.17 -4.87
N ARG A 65 8.69 -18.38 -5.81
CA ARG A 65 10.13 -18.19 -6.04
C ARG A 65 10.48 -16.71 -6.01
N GLY A 66 11.43 -16.35 -5.16
CA GLY A 66 11.94 -14.99 -5.08
C GLY A 66 12.44 -14.66 -3.68
N THR A 67 12.23 -13.41 -3.29
CA THR A 67 12.64 -12.89 -1.98
C THR A 67 11.40 -12.62 -1.13
N VAL A 68 11.42 -13.11 0.11
CA VAL A 68 10.40 -12.80 1.12
C VAL A 68 11.05 -12.17 2.34
N ILE A 69 10.55 -11.00 2.73
CA ILE A 69 10.94 -10.29 3.94
C ILE A 69 9.76 -10.28 4.88
N VAL A 70 9.93 -10.86 6.07
CA VAL A 70 8.91 -10.88 7.13
C VAL A 70 9.37 -9.95 8.25
N HIS A 71 8.51 -9.01 8.61
CA HIS A 71 8.62 -8.19 9.82
C HIS A 71 7.54 -8.68 10.79
N ALA A 72 7.97 -9.29 11.90
CA ALA A 72 7.10 -9.92 12.88
C ALA A 72 7.66 -9.72 14.29
N ASP A 73 6.80 -9.73 15.29
CA ASP A 73 7.21 -9.63 16.68
C ASP A 73 7.77 -10.95 17.21
N ARG A 74 8.57 -10.90 18.28
CA ARG A 74 9.16 -12.09 18.91
C ARG A 74 8.14 -13.11 19.44
N ARG A 75 6.86 -12.71 19.55
CA ARG A 75 5.77 -13.58 20.01
C ARG A 75 5.01 -14.24 18.86
N ASP A 76 5.34 -13.93 17.61
CA ASP A 76 4.67 -14.48 16.43
C ASP A 76 5.23 -15.84 16.05
N ASP A 77 4.37 -16.72 15.53
CA ASP A 77 4.74 -18.05 15.06
C ASP A 77 5.14 -17.98 13.58
N ILE A 78 6.38 -18.35 13.26
CA ILE A 78 6.91 -18.35 11.88
C ILE A 78 7.37 -19.75 11.48
N GLU A 79 6.74 -20.28 10.43
CA GLU A 79 7.06 -21.57 9.81
C GLU A 79 7.60 -21.36 8.40
N VAL A 80 8.73 -21.99 8.06
CA VAL A 80 9.43 -21.79 6.77
C VAL A 80 9.90 -23.14 6.24
N SER A 81 9.67 -23.40 4.95
CA SER A 81 10.12 -24.62 4.27
C SER A 81 10.57 -24.34 2.83
N GLY A 82 11.62 -25.02 2.37
CA GLY A 82 12.03 -25.04 0.96
C GLY A 82 12.99 -23.92 0.51
N PHE A 83 13.03 -22.78 1.21
CA PHE A 83 13.93 -21.67 0.83
C PHE A 83 15.42 -22.04 0.95
N GLY A 84 16.21 -21.60 -0.02
CA GLY A 84 17.64 -21.94 -0.10
C GLY A 84 18.52 -21.05 0.78
N PHE A 85 18.19 -19.76 0.91
CA PHE A 85 18.93 -18.82 1.75
C PHE A 85 18.01 -18.16 2.78
N LYS A 86 18.42 -18.22 4.05
CA LYS A 86 17.70 -17.64 5.20
C LYS A 86 18.65 -16.77 6.01
N ARG A 87 18.21 -15.55 6.34
CA ARG A 87 18.89 -14.64 7.29
C ARG A 87 17.86 -14.06 8.26
N GLN A 88 18.29 -13.79 9.49
CA GLN A 88 17.47 -13.07 10.47
C GLN A 88 18.28 -11.91 11.03
N ASN A 89 17.63 -10.75 11.19
CA ASN A 89 18.19 -9.58 11.87
C ASN A 89 17.14 -8.99 12.83
N GLY A 90 17.26 -9.30 14.12
CA GLY A 90 16.25 -8.93 15.11
C GLY A 90 14.88 -9.56 14.80
N ASN A 91 13.90 -8.69 14.56
CA ASN A 91 12.51 -9.03 14.23
C ASN A 91 12.26 -9.20 12.71
N ASN A 92 13.31 -9.09 11.89
CA ASN A 92 13.22 -9.19 10.44
C ASN A 92 13.79 -10.52 9.96
N TYR A 93 13.03 -11.24 9.14
CA TYR A 93 13.44 -12.51 8.53
C TYR A 93 13.48 -12.36 7.02
N TYR A 94 14.56 -12.81 6.41
CA TYR A 94 14.82 -12.72 4.98
C TYR A 94 14.94 -14.13 4.42
N PHE A 95 14.18 -14.42 3.39
CA PHE A 95 14.14 -15.71 2.70
C PHE A 95 14.35 -15.48 1.21
N GLU A 96 15.20 -16.29 0.58
CA GLU A 96 15.44 -16.25 -0.85
C GLU A 96 15.45 -17.67 -1.44
N GLY A 97 14.89 -17.79 -2.64
CA GLY A 97 14.79 -19.04 -3.38
C GLY A 97 13.34 -19.47 -3.58
N ARG A 98 13.13 -20.78 -3.73
CA ARG A 98 11.79 -21.37 -3.91
C ARG A 98 11.32 -21.98 -2.60
N GLY A 99 10.15 -21.62 -2.10
CA GLY A 99 9.66 -22.21 -0.86
C GLY A 99 8.31 -21.67 -0.42
N LYS A 100 7.97 -22.00 0.82
CA LYS A 100 6.77 -21.57 1.51
C LYS A 100 7.12 -20.96 2.86
N VAL A 101 6.52 -19.83 3.16
CA VAL A 101 6.58 -19.16 4.46
C VAL A 101 5.17 -18.99 4.98
N ALA A 102 4.97 -19.25 6.27
CA ALA A 102 3.74 -18.97 6.97
C ALA A 102 4.07 -18.21 8.26
N VAL A 103 3.32 -17.15 8.52
CA VAL A 103 3.48 -16.29 9.68
C VAL A 103 2.11 -16.13 10.32
N LYS A 104 2.04 -16.28 11.63
CA LYS A 104 0.84 -16.06 12.43
C LYS A 104 1.18 -15.09 13.55
N GLY A 105 0.48 -13.96 13.58
CA GLY A 105 0.81 -12.90 14.51
C GLY A 105 -0.18 -11.75 14.52
N THR A 106 0.17 -10.72 15.30
CA THR A 106 -0.53 -9.43 15.32
C THR A 106 0.41 -8.40 14.71
N ASN A 107 -0.09 -7.53 13.83
CA ASN A 107 0.70 -6.50 13.16
C ASN A 107 1.91 -7.03 12.35
N VAL A 108 1.71 -8.13 11.63
CA VAL A 108 2.74 -8.73 10.77
C VAL A 108 2.78 -7.98 9.43
N SER A 109 3.98 -7.74 8.90
CA SER A 109 4.19 -7.23 7.54
C SER A 109 5.06 -8.21 6.75
N ILE A 110 4.61 -8.60 5.55
CA ILE A 110 5.37 -9.43 4.63
C ILE A 110 5.52 -8.70 3.30
N ASP A 111 6.76 -8.60 2.81
CA ASP A 111 7.09 -8.12 1.47
C ASP A 111 7.60 -9.31 0.65
N ILE A 112 6.94 -9.60 -0.47
CA ILE A 112 7.26 -10.70 -1.36
C ILE A 112 7.57 -10.10 -2.72
N THR A 113 8.74 -10.42 -3.28
CA THR A 113 9.14 -10.03 -4.63
C THR A 113 9.54 -11.25 -5.44
N GLY A 114 8.94 -11.43 -6.61
CA GLY A 114 9.22 -12.54 -7.52
C GLY A 114 7.96 -13.16 -8.10
N ASP A 115 8.02 -14.46 -8.35
CA ASP A 115 6.90 -15.28 -8.78
C ASP A 115 6.18 -15.81 -7.53
N VAL A 116 4.93 -15.39 -7.35
CA VAL A 116 4.06 -15.81 -6.26
C VAL A 116 3.12 -16.89 -6.78
N ASP A 117 3.45 -18.16 -6.50
CA ASP A 117 2.62 -19.32 -6.79
C ASP A 117 1.31 -19.31 -5.99
N GLY A 118 1.37 -18.80 -4.76
CA GLY A 118 0.19 -18.66 -3.90
C GLY A 118 0.45 -17.81 -2.67
N LEU A 119 -0.21 -16.65 -2.60
CA LEU A 119 -0.35 -15.86 -1.39
C LEU A 119 -1.72 -16.12 -0.79
N ARG A 120 -1.77 -16.35 0.53
CA ARG A 120 -3.00 -16.40 1.33
C ARG A 120 -2.84 -15.53 2.56
N ALA A 121 -3.80 -14.65 2.83
CA ALA A 121 -3.84 -13.86 4.05
C ALA A 121 -5.24 -13.99 4.67
N ALA A 122 -5.31 -14.43 5.91
CA ALA A 122 -6.56 -14.63 6.65
C ALA A 122 -6.53 -13.85 7.95
N GLY A 123 -7.58 -13.06 8.19
CA GLY A 123 -7.67 -12.17 9.34
C GLY A 123 -8.06 -10.78 8.87
N LYS A 124 -7.42 -9.74 9.42
CA LYS A 124 -7.71 -8.34 9.11
C LYS A 124 -6.45 -7.65 8.62
N GLY A 125 -6.52 -7.00 7.46
CA GLY A 125 -5.34 -6.39 6.88
C GLY A 125 -5.55 -5.73 5.53
N SER A 126 -4.42 -5.44 4.89
CA SER A 126 -4.34 -4.87 3.54
C SER A 126 -3.17 -5.51 2.79
N ALA A 127 -3.31 -5.65 1.48
CA ALA A 127 -2.24 -6.02 0.58
C ALA A 127 -2.11 -4.99 -0.53
N ARG A 128 -0.88 -4.61 -0.86
CA ARG A 128 -0.56 -3.89 -2.10
C ARG A 128 0.06 -4.87 -3.08
N LEU A 129 -0.54 -5.02 -4.26
CA LEU A 129 -0.10 -5.94 -5.30
C LEU A 129 0.39 -5.13 -6.49
N ILE A 130 1.64 -5.30 -6.91
CA ILE A 130 2.29 -4.60 -8.02
C ILE A 130 2.80 -5.65 -9.00
N GLY A 131 2.77 -5.35 -10.29
CA GLY A 131 3.13 -6.31 -11.34
C GLY A 131 1.89 -6.85 -12.05
N LYS A 132 1.80 -8.16 -12.24
CA LYS A 132 0.69 -8.81 -12.94
C LYS A 132 0.20 -10.05 -12.19
N GLY A 133 -1.10 -10.26 -12.13
CA GLY A 133 -1.66 -11.48 -11.54
C GLY A 133 -3.14 -11.37 -11.24
N HIS A 134 -3.67 -12.35 -10.51
CA HIS A 134 -5.07 -12.42 -10.12
C HIS A 134 -5.24 -12.53 -8.61
N TYR A 135 -6.13 -11.72 -8.03
CA TYR A 135 -6.48 -11.76 -6.62
C TYR A 135 -7.95 -12.12 -6.42
N LYS A 136 -8.24 -12.74 -5.28
CA LYS A 136 -9.59 -13.07 -4.85
C LYS A 136 -9.71 -12.85 -3.35
N THR A 137 -10.85 -12.30 -2.97
CA THR A 137 -11.30 -12.15 -1.59
C THR A 137 -12.72 -12.72 -1.49
N LYS A 138 -13.37 -12.57 -0.34
CA LYS A 138 -14.75 -13.01 -0.17
C LYS A 138 -15.74 -12.25 -1.06
N SER A 139 -15.58 -10.93 -1.20
CA SER A 139 -16.55 -10.07 -1.92
C SER A 139 -15.99 -9.40 -3.17
N ALA A 140 -14.70 -9.56 -3.47
CA ALA A 140 -14.07 -8.98 -4.67
C ALA A 140 -13.06 -9.96 -5.27
N HIS A 141 -12.91 -9.94 -6.59
CA HIS A 141 -11.86 -10.62 -7.32
C HIS A 141 -11.49 -9.79 -8.56
N GLY A 142 -10.33 -10.05 -9.12
CA GLY A 142 -9.92 -9.40 -10.36
C GLY A 142 -8.44 -9.58 -10.63
N ASP A 143 -8.03 -9.10 -11.78
CA ASP A 143 -6.63 -9.04 -12.16
C ASP A 143 -6.01 -7.71 -11.73
N TRP A 144 -4.72 -7.73 -11.41
CA TRP A 144 -3.92 -6.52 -11.29
C TRP A 144 -2.87 -6.49 -12.38
N PHE A 145 -2.56 -5.29 -12.87
CA PHE A 145 -1.53 -5.05 -13.87
C PHE A 145 -0.78 -3.74 -13.59
N GLY A 146 0.45 -3.64 -14.10
CA GLY A 146 1.21 -2.39 -14.13
C GLY A 146 1.49 -1.80 -12.75
N LYS A 147 0.88 -0.63 -12.47
CA LYS A 147 1.15 0.19 -11.28
C LYS A 147 0.64 -0.42 -9.97
N GLY A 148 -0.22 -1.45 -10.06
CA GLY A 148 -0.70 -2.20 -8.91
C GLY A 148 -1.99 -1.70 -8.29
N ILE A 149 -2.49 -2.48 -7.33
CA ILE A 149 -3.78 -2.34 -6.66
C ILE A 149 -3.62 -2.46 -5.15
N ASP A 150 -4.39 -1.68 -4.39
CA ASP A 150 -4.50 -1.82 -2.93
C ASP A 150 -5.75 -2.61 -2.59
N VAL A 151 -5.62 -3.72 -1.87
CA VAL A 151 -6.74 -4.56 -1.47
C VAL A 151 -6.82 -4.65 0.05
N THR A 152 -7.92 -4.16 0.64
CA THR A 152 -8.19 -4.28 2.10
C THR A 152 -9.10 -5.47 2.35
N TYR A 153 -8.90 -6.24 3.43
CA TYR A 153 -9.72 -7.39 3.82
C TYR A 153 -9.95 -7.46 5.34
N GLY A 154 -11.03 -8.12 5.78
CA GLY A 154 -11.23 -8.47 7.19
C GLY A 154 -11.82 -7.39 8.08
N ARG A 155 -12.56 -6.41 7.54
CA ARG A 155 -13.14 -5.31 8.32
C ARG A 155 -14.47 -5.67 8.97
#